data_AF-Q46D02-F1
#
_entry.id   AF-Q46D02-F1
#
_cell.length_a   1.000
_cell.length_b   1.000
_cell.length_c   1.000
_cell.angle_alpha   90.00
_cell.angle_beta   90.00
_cell.angle_gamma   90.00
#
_symmetry.space_group_name_H-M   'P 1'
#
loop_
_entity.id
_entity.type
_entity.pdbx_description
1 polymer ?
#
loop_
_entity_poly.entity_id
_entity_poly.type
_entity_poly.pdbx_seq_one_letter_code
_entity_poly.pdbx_strand_id
1 'polypeptide(L)'
;MGKQTLDGIKKLMCMFTLVFFVMSLTVASVSAGSNDTYKVEKAKLDTEKAKLEKEKILILKEKAQCEKEKQMWEAQKKKLSTKNKTDKEYQNWLKNYNNFLTKYNKCLNKYKTWETKYNNCLKNYKVLEQKYKK
;
A
#
# COMPACT_ATOMS: atom_id res chain seq x y z
N MET A 1 -16.94 5.69 -22.80
CA MET A 1 -15.47 5.77 -22.57
C MET A 1 -15.12 4.97 -21.32
N GLY A 2 -14.76 3.69 -21.44
CA GLY A 2 -14.46 2.82 -20.27
C GLY A 2 -13.51 1.66 -20.57
N LYS A 3 -12.94 1.61 -21.78
CA LYS A 3 -12.10 0.49 -22.23
C LYS A 3 -10.63 0.63 -21.81
N GLN A 4 -10.10 1.86 -21.69
CA GLN A 4 -8.68 2.09 -21.41
C GLN A 4 -8.24 1.69 -19.99
N THR A 5 -9.09 1.87 -18.98
CA THR A 5 -8.77 1.51 -17.59
C THR A 5 -8.76 0.00 -17.36
N LEU A 6 -9.66 -0.73 -18.04
CA LEU A 6 -9.78 -2.18 -17.91
C LEU A 6 -8.65 -2.90 -18.65
N ASP A 7 -8.24 -2.38 -19.81
CA ASP A 7 -7.06 -2.87 -20.53
C ASP A 7 -5.76 -2.64 -19.73
N GLY A 8 -5.63 -1.50 -19.05
CA GLY A 8 -4.49 -1.24 -18.16
C GLY A 8 -4.38 -2.25 -17.02
N ILE A 9 -5.50 -2.59 -16.38
CA ILE A 9 -5.54 -3.57 -15.26
C ILE A 9 -5.27 -4.99 -15.76
N LYS A 10 -5.84 -5.40 -16.91
CA LYS A 10 -5.57 -6.72 -17.50
C LYS A 10 -4.10 -6.86 -17.93
N LYS A 11 -3.52 -5.82 -18.51
CA LYS A 11 -2.11 -5.81 -18.94
C LYS A 11 -1.16 -5.85 -17.74
N LEU A 12 -1.50 -5.14 -16.66
CA LEU A 12 -0.78 -5.21 -15.39
C LEU A 12 -0.87 -6.59 -14.74
N MET A 13 -2.07 -7.19 -14.69
CA MET A 13 -2.29 -8.52 -14.13
C MET A 13 -1.52 -9.59 -14.91
N CYS A 14 -1.56 -9.53 -16.25
CA CYS A 14 -0.83 -10.45 -17.13
C CYS A 14 0.70 -10.31 -17.01
N MET A 15 1.21 -9.07 -16.88
CA MET A 15 2.63 -8.86 -16.58
C MET A 15 3.03 -9.45 -15.22
N PHE A 16 2.20 -9.33 -14.19
CA PHE A 16 2.48 -9.94 -12.90
C PHE A 16 2.50 -11.47 -12.98
N THR A 17 1.53 -12.11 -13.64
CA THR A 17 1.53 -13.58 -13.81
C THR A 17 2.73 -14.08 -14.61
N LEU A 18 3.17 -13.37 -15.64
CA LEU A 18 4.37 -13.74 -16.40
C LEU A 18 5.66 -13.60 -15.58
N VAL A 19 5.76 -12.56 -14.75
CA VAL A 19 6.90 -12.39 -13.82
C VAL A 19 6.94 -13.51 -12.77
N PHE A 20 5.79 -13.99 -12.27
CA PHE A 20 5.73 -15.15 -11.38
C PHE A 20 6.02 -16.48 -12.10
N PHE A 21 5.60 -16.63 -13.36
CA PHE A 21 5.81 -17.84 -14.15
C PHE A 21 7.29 -18.01 -14.57
N VAL A 22 7.97 -16.94 -14.97
CA VAL A 22 9.40 -16.96 -15.31
C VAL A 22 10.29 -17.24 -14.08
N MET A 23 9.84 -16.87 -12.87
CA MET A 23 10.53 -17.24 -11.62
C MET A 23 10.30 -18.69 -11.17
N SER A 24 9.36 -19.42 -11.78
CA SER A 24 9.05 -20.81 -11.42
C SER A 24 9.91 -21.84 -12.17
N LEU A 25 10.73 -21.42 -13.14
CA LEU A 25 11.47 -22.30 -14.06
C LEU A 25 12.97 -22.46 -13.77
N THR A 26 13.42 -22.19 -12.53
CA THR A 26 14.79 -22.52 -12.10
C THR A 26 14.78 -23.29 -10.79
N VAL A 27 14.36 -24.55 -10.84
CA VAL A 27 14.89 -25.60 -9.94
C VAL A 27 14.87 -26.94 -10.69
N ALA A 28 15.72 -27.04 -11.71
CA ALA A 28 16.30 -28.32 -12.07
C ALA A 28 17.65 -28.42 -11.34
N SER A 29 17.61 -28.75 -10.05
CA SER A 29 18.77 -29.29 -9.35
C SER A 29 18.35 -30.13 -8.15
N VAL A 30 18.57 -31.42 -8.36
CA VAL A 30 18.48 -32.56 -7.45
C VAL A 30 19.34 -32.32 -6.19
N SER A 31 18.74 -32.62 -5.03
CA SER A 31 19.34 -32.86 -3.70
C SER A 31 20.29 -31.80 -3.09
N ALA A 32 19.79 -31.05 -2.09
CA ALA A 32 20.57 -30.52 -0.96
C ALA A 32 19.61 -30.27 0.22
N GLY A 33 20.05 -30.50 1.46
CA GLY A 33 19.19 -30.65 2.65
C GLY A 33 18.27 -29.46 2.97
N SER A 34 17.17 -29.74 3.68
CA SER A 34 16.13 -28.76 4.09
C SER A 34 16.65 -27.43 4.65
N ASN A 35 17.85 -27.42 5.22
CA ASN A 35 18.50 -26.24 5.78
C ASN A 35 18.91 -25.21 4.69
N ASP A 36 19.31 -25.68 3.51
CA ASP A 36 19.71 -24.79 2.41
C ASP A 36 18.48 -24.18 1.71
N THR A 37 17.40 -24.96 1.58
CA THR A 37 16.11 -24.44 1.08
C THR A 37 15.50 -23.40 2.02
N TYR A 38 15.51 -23.64 3.34
CA TYR A 38 15.04 -22.67 4.33
C TYR A 38 15.79 -21.33 4.23
N LYS A 39 17.14 -21.37 4.16
CA LYS A 39 17.96 -20.16 4.03
C LYS A 39 17.60 -19.35 2.78
N VAL A 40 17.39 -20.02 1.65
CA VAL A 40 17.01 -19.36 0.39
C VAL A 40 15.61 -18.74 0.48
N GLU A 41 14.61 -19.46 0.99
CA GLU A 41 13.26 -18.93 1.18
C GLU A 41 13.24 -17.74 2.15
N LYS A 42 14.00 -17.83 3.26
CA LYS A 42 14.13 -16.77 4.25
C LYS A 42 14.78 -15.51 3.67
N ALA A 43 15.88 -15.66 2.94
CA ALA A 43 16.59 -14.52 2.33
C ALA A 43 15.71 -13.74 1.34
N LYS A 44 14.80 -14.42 0.62
CA LYS A 44 13.80 -13.77 -0.23
C LYS A 44 12.83 -12.92 0.59
N LEU A 45 12.29 -13.45 1.69
CA LEU A 45 11.42 -12.71 2.60
C LEU A 45 12.14 -11.56 3.32
N ASP A 46 13.41 -11.72 3.68
CA ASP A 46 14.24 -10.66 4.29
C ASP A 46 14.42 -9.49 3.31
N THR A 47 14.67 -9.82 2.05
CA THR A 47 14.78 -8.82 0.98
C THR A 47 13.46 -8.08 0.75
N GLU A 48 12.33 -8.79 0.73
CA GLU A 48 11.00 -8.18 0.59
C GLU A 48 10.67 -7.28 1.78
N LYS A 49 10.89 -7.76 3.01
CA LYS A 49 10.69 -6.99 4.23
C LYS A 49 11.52 -5.71 4.24
N ALA A 50 12.79 -5.78 3.86
CA ALA A 50 13.66 -4.61 3.77
C ALA A 50 13.14 -3.57 2.77
N LYS A 51 12.57 -3.98 1.63
CA LYS A 51 11.92 -3.07 0.69
C LYS A 51 10.68 -2.41 1.30
N LEU A 52 9.84 -3.19 1.97
CA LEU A 52 8.63 -2.67 2.64
C LEU A 52 8.95 -1.72 3.79
N GLU A 53 10.03 -1.92 4.54
CA GLU A 53 10.47 -1.00 5.59
C GLU A 53 10.97 0.34 5.01
N LYS A 54 11.64 0.32 3.85
CA LYS A 54 11.98 1.57 3.13
C LYS A 54 10.73 2.31 2.65
N GLU A 55 9.76 1.58 2.09
CA GLU A 55 8.47 2.14 1.66
C GLU A 55 7.68 2.73 2.83
N LYS A 56 7.73 2.07 4.01
CA LYS A 56 7.07 2.52 5.24
C LYS A 56 7.46 3.93 5.63
N ILE A 57 8.74 4.26 5.59
CA ILE A 57 9.25 5.59 5.98
C ILE A 57 8.60 6.67 5.10
N LEU A 58 8.54 6.43 3.79
CA LEU A 58 7.94 7.36 2.83
C LEU A 58 6.43 7.49 3.03
N ILE A 59 5.73 6.36 3.19
CA ILE A 59 4.27 6.34 3.39
C ILE A 59 3.87 6.99 4.72
N LEU A 60 4.62 6.78 5.80
CA LEU A 60 4.35 7.43 7.08
C LEU A 60 4.56 8.94 7.00
N LYS A 61 5.56 9.41 6.26
CA LYS A 61 5.76 10.84 6.00
C LYS A 61 4.59 11.44 5.21
N GLU A 62 4.13 10.77 4.15
CA GLU A 62 2.96 11.19 3.37
C GLU A 62 1.70 11.22 4.25
N LYS A 63 1.45 10.17 5.03
CA LYS A 63 0.31 10.07 5.96
C LYS A 63 0.31 11.20 6.98
N ALA A 64 1.46 11.51 7.58
CA ALA A 64 1.59 12.60 8.54
C ALA A 64 1.27 13.97 7.91
N GLN A 65 1.69 14.20 6.66
CA GLN A 65 1.35 15.41 5.93
C GLN A 65 -0.16 15.51 5.64
N CYS A 66 -0.78 14.42 5.21
CA CYS A 66 -2.23 14.35 4.99
C CYS A 66 -3.03 14.63 6.27
N GLU A 67 -2.58 14.13 7.43
CA GLU A 67 -3.24 14.37 8.72
C GLU A 67 -3.09 15.83 9.17
N LYS A 68 -1.93 16.46 8.94
CA LYS A 68 -1.75 17.89 9.17
C LYS A 68 -2.70 18.74 8.31
N GLU A 69 -2.83 18.41 7.03
CA GLU A 69 -3.77 19.10 6.14
C GLU A 69 -5.22 18.93 6.60
N LYS A 70 -5.59 17.72 7.05
CA LYS A 70 -6.91 17.46 7.65
C LYS A 70 -7.18 18.35 8.86
N GLN A 71 -6.23 18.47 9.78
CA GLN A 71 -6.37 19.32 10.96
C GLN A 71 -6.59 20.80 10.58
N MET A 72 -5.90 21.29 9.54
CA MET A 72 -6.11 22.64 9.03
C MET A 72 -7.53 22.84 8.48
N TRP A 73 -8.05 21.86 7.74
CA TRP A 73 -9.42 21.91 7.22
C TRP A 73 -10.48 21.87 8.32
N GLU A 74 -10.30 21.03 9.35
CA GLU A 74 -11.22 20.98 10.50
C GLU A 74 -11.18 22.28 11.32
N ALA A 75 -10.02 22.91 11.46
CA ALA A 75 -9.90 24.22 12.09
C ALA A 75 -10.66 25.30 11.30
N GLN A 76 -10.54 25.30 9.96
CA GLN A 76 -11.31 26.22 9.11
C GLN A 76 -12.81 25.96 9.19
N LYS A 77 -13.23 24.69 9.20
CA LYS A 77 -14.63 24.30 9.38
C LYS A 77 -15.22 24.88 10.66
N LYS A 78 -14.47 24.78 11.77
CA LYS A 78 -14.89 25.35 13.06
C LYS A 78 -15.05 26.88 12.98
N LYS A 79 -14.13 27.59 12.33
CA LYS A 79 -14.25 29.05 12.11
C LYS A 79 -15.46 29.44 11.27
N LEU A 80 -15.82 28.61 10.29
CA LEU A 80 -16.95 28.85 9.40
C LEU A 80 -18.29 28.34 9.95
N SER A 81 -18.30 27.67 11.10
CA SER A 81 -19.50 27.07 11.70
C SER A 81 -20.59 28.10 12.09
N THR A 82 -20.21 29.37 12.27
CA THR A 82 -21.11 30.47 12.57
C THR A 82 -21.68 31.16 11.33
N LYS A 83 -21.20 30.82 10.13
CA LYS A 83 -21.69 31.42 8.87
C LYS A 83 -22.93 30.69 8.34
N ASN A 84 -23.76 31.41 7.59
CA ASN A 84 -24.88 30.81 6.87
C ASN A 84 -24.34 29.84 5.81
N LYS A 85 -24.94 28.65 5.71
CA LYS A 85 -24.55 27.62 4.75
C LYS A 85 -24.75 28.06 3.29
N THR A 86 -25.58 29.07 3.02
CA THR A 86 -25.75 29.64 1.67
C THR A 86 -24.71 30.71 1.33
N ASP A 87 -23.83 31.07 2.27
CA ASP A 87 -22.79 32.06 2.06
C ASP A 87 -21.76 31.58 1.03
N LYS A 88 -21.33 32.50 0.15
CA LYS A 88 -20.39 32.21 -0.95
C LYS A 88 -19.04 31.69 -0.44
N GLU A 89 -18.56 32.19 0.68
CA GLU A 89 -17.31 31.75 1.30
C GLU A 89 -17.44 30.33 1.85
N TYR A 90 -18.55 30.02 2.52
CA TYR A 90 -18.85 28.67 2.99
C TYR A 90 -18.93 27.66 1.83
N GLN A 91 -19.63 28.02 0.75
CA GLN A 91 -19.76 27.17 -0.43
C GLN A 91 -18.41 26.93 -1.13
N ASN A 92 -17.58 27.96 -1.25
CA ASN A 92 -16.23 27.82 -1.80
C ASN A 92 -15.34 26.94 -0.91
N TRP A 93 -15.41 27.12 0.41
CA TRP A 93 -14.73 26.27 1.37
C TRP A 93 -15.17 24.81 1.24
N LEU A 94 -16.47 24.54 1.17
CA LEU A 94 -17.04 23.19 1.05
C LEU A 94 -16.54 22.49 -0.22
N LYS A 95 -16.51 23.20 -1.35
CA LYS A 95 -15.96 22.68 -2.62
C LYS A 95 -14.50 22.27 -2.46
N ASN A 96 -13.67 23.12 -1.86
CA ASN A 96 -12.26 22.83 -1.65
C ASN A 96 -12.04 21.70 -0.63
N TYR A 97 -12.85 21.65 0.43
CA TYR A 97 -12.83 20.58 1.41
C TYR A 97 -13.14 19.22 0.77
N ASN A 98 -14.13 19.12 -0.13
CA ASN A 98 -14.44 17.88 -0.85
C ASN A 98 -13.28 17.42 -1.76
N ASN A 99 -12.60 18.37 -2.41
CA ASN A 99 -11.39 18.07 -3.19
C ASN A 99 -10.26 17.56 -2.29
N PHE A 100 -10.06 18.18 -1.13
CA PHE A 100 -9.13 17.71 -0.11
C PHE A 100 -9.48 16.30 0.37
N LEU A 101 -10.74 16.03 0.71
CA LEU A 101 -11.20 14.73 1.19
C LEU A 101 -10.89 13.61 0.20
N THR A 102 -11.02 13.89 -1.10
CA THR A 102 -10.64 12.97 -2.17
C THR A 102 -9.13 12.65 -2.14
N LYS A 103 -8.27 13.65 -1.92
CA LYS A 103 -6.82 13.46 -1.79
C LYS A 103 -6.46 12.69 -0.52
N TYR A 104 -7.08 13.06 0.61
CA TYR A 104 -6.88 12.40 1.90
C TYR A 104 -7.26 10.91 1.83
N ASN A 105 -8.38 10.57 1.19
CA ASN A 105 -8.78 9.17 1.00
C ASN A 105 -7.77 8.38 0.15
N LYS A 106 -7.20 8.98 -0.90
CA LYS A 106 -6.11 8.35 -1.67
C LYS A 106 -4.87 8.09 -0.80
N CYS A 107 -4.50 9.05 0.03
CA CYS A 107 -3.39 8.93 0.99
C CYS A 107 -3.61 7.77 1.97
N LEU A 108 -4.80 7.67 2.57
CA LEU A 108 -5.17 6.55 3.44
C LEU A 108 -5.15 5.20 2.71
N ASN A 109 -5.62 5.15 1.48
CA ASN A 109 -5.64 3.90 0.69
C ASN A 109 -4.23 3.39 0.38
N LYS A 110 -3.27 4.29 0.11
CA LYS A 110 -1.85 3.91 -0.03
C LYS A 110 -1.32 3.25 1.25
N TYR A 111 -1.58 3.87 2.41
CA TYR A 111 -1.19 3.31 3.70
C TYR A 111 -1.79 1.91 3.94
N LYS A 112 -3.11 1.75 3.72
CA LYS A 112 -3.80 0.45 3.86
C LYS A 112 -3.24 -0.63 2.93
N THR A 113 -2.89 -0.24 1.71
CA THR A 113 -2.31 -1.15 0.71
C THR A 113 -0.94 -1.65 1.18
N TRP A 114 -0.08 -0.73 1.66
CA TRP A 114 1.21 -1.09 2.24
C TRP A 114 1.06 -1.97 3.49
N GLU A 115 0.15 -1.63 4.39
CA GLU A 115 -0.13 -2.41 5.61
C GLU A 115 -0.55 -3.84 5.29
N THR A 116 -1.40 -4.03 4.27
CA THR A 116 -1.79 -5.35 3.77
C THR A 116 -0.59 -6.15 3.27
N LYS A 117 0.29 -5.54 2.46
CA LYS A 117 1.51 -6.19 1.97
C LYS A 117 2.44 -6.59 3.12
N TYR A 118 2.63 -5.68 4.09
CA TYR A 118 3.47 -5.94 5.25
C TYR A 118 2.95 -7.09 6.09
N ASN A 119 1.65 -7.12 6.38
CA ASN A 119 1.02 -8.21 7.13
C ASN A 119 1.11 -9.55 6.40
N ASN A 120 0.95 -9.56 5.07
CA ASN A 120 1.16 -10.76 4.27
C ASN A 120 2.61 -11.25 4.34
N CYS A 121 3.59 -10.34 4.25
CA CYS A 121 5.01 -10.68 4.42
C CYS A 121 5.25 -11.34 5.79
N LEU A 122 4.73 -10.75 6.88
CA LEU A 122 4.83 -11.34 8.23
C LEU A 122 4.15 -12.70 8.35
N LYS A 123 2.99 -12.89 7.70
CA LYS A 123 2.31 -14.18 7.64
C LYS A 123 3.18 -15.23 6.96
N ASN A 124 3.86 -14.87 5.87
CA ASN A 124 4.76 -15.77 5.16
C ASN A 124 5.96 -16.18 6.02
N TYR A 125 6.52 -15.28 6.84
CA TYR A 125 7.53 -15.67 7.83
C TYR A 125 7.00 -16.72 8.81
N LYS A 126 5.80 -16.53 9.37
CA LYS A 126 5.20 -17.50 10.30
C LYS A 126 5.00 -18.86 9.65
N VAL A 127 4.52 -18.89 8.39
CA VAL A 127 4.36 -20.12 7.62
C VAL A 127 5.71 -20.78 7.36
N LEU A 128 6.74 -20.01 6.99
CA LEU A 128 8.09 -20.53 6.78
C LEU A 128 8.65 -21.14 8.07
N GLU A 129 8.52 -20.45 9.20
CA GLU A 129 8.96 -20.96 10.50
C GLU A 129 8.24 -22.26 10.87
N GLN A 130 6.93 -22.34 10.66
CA GLN A 130 6.16 -23.56 10.91
C GLN A 130 6.57 -24.72 10.01
N LYS A 131 6.82 -24.46 8.73
CA LYS A 131 7.23 -25.47 7.74
C LYS A 131 8.55 -26.16 8.10
N TYR A 132 9.46 -25.43 8.75
CA TYR A 132 10.81 -25.92 9.08
C TYR A 132 11.06 -26.09 10.59
N LYS A 133 10.04 -25.85 11.44
CA LYS A 133 10.04 -26.31 12.83
C LYS A 133 9.91 -27.83 12.83
N LYS A 134 10.97 -28.51 13.29
CA LYS A 134 10.93 -29.93 13.67
C LYS A 134 10.28 -30.08 15.03
#